data_AF-A0A484BY88-F1
#
_entry.id   AF-A0A484BY88-F1
#
_cell.length_a   1.000
_cell.length_b   1.000
_cell.length_c   1.000
_cell.angle_alpha   90.00
_cell.angle_beta   90.00
_cell.angle_gamma   90.00
#
_symmetry.space_group_name_H-M   'P 1'
#
loop_
_entity.id
_entity.type
_entity.pdbx_description
1 polymer ?
#
loop_
_entity_poly.entity_id
_entity_poly.type
_entity_poly.pdbx_seq_one_letter_code
_entity_poly.pdbx_strand_id
1 'polypeptide(L)'
;MSKRNNITYVKPQEPSFLAKLKAEIGYKEGPTVETKRQRLEDLDQEDYDSSEERPEREDEKPQIVVLARGDLTADEVALEQQRIAKEEAERPADLSQPIVFKQRVKEPKIKTEDKPEKSEKPHKSKDKKSKKSKSSSSKLSFNEDEEDAEAGED
;
A
#
# COMPACT_ATOMS: atom_id res chain seq x y z
N MET A 1 52.53 -24.59 11.06
CA MET A 1 51.54 -25.06 12.05
C MET A 1 50.35 -25.66 11.31
N SER A 2 50.09 -26.93 11.61
CA SER A 2 49.05 -27.87 11.15
C SER A 2 47.81 -27.30 10.41
N LYS A 3 47.61 -27.77 9.17
CA LYS A 3 46.34 -27.69 8.41
C LYS A 3 45.29 -28.55 9.14
N ARG A 4 44.61 -27.96 10.12
CA ARG A 4 43.62 -28.64 10.93
C ARG A 4 42.24 -28.52 10.30
N ASN A 5 41.75 -29.65 9.79
CA ASN A 5 40.34 -30.07 9.86
C ASN A 5 39.36 -29.54 8.81
N ASN A 6 39.69 -29.65 7.52
CA ASN A 6 38.70 -29.55 6.45
C ASN A 6 37.87 -30.86 6.35
N ILE A 7 36.98 -31.10 7.31
CA ILE A 7 36.08 -32.26 7.28
C ILE A 7 34.76 -31.81 6.67
N THR A 8 34.46 -32.27 5.46
CA THR A 8 33.16 -32.07 4.82
C THR A 8 32.27 -33.28 5.08
N TYR A 9 31.03 -33.02 5.48
CA TYR A 9 30.04 -34.08 5.63
C TYR A 9 29.49 -34.46 4.25
N VAL A 10 29.67 -35.72 3.86
CA VAL A 10 29.05 -36.30 2.64
C VAL A 10 27.96 -37.25 3.08
N LYS A 11 26.70 -36.93 2.76
CA LYS A 11 25.57 -37.81 3.05
C LYS A 11 25.64 -39.02 2.10
N PRO A 12 25.83 -40.26 2.60
CA PRO A 12 25.84 -41.45 1.76
C PRO A 12 24.47 -41.69 1.13
N GLN A 13 24.46 -42.37 -0.02
CA GLN A 13 23.22 -42.71 -0.72
C GLN A 13 22.37 -43.67 0.14
N GLU A 14 21.05 -43.46 0.15
CA GLU A 14 20.15 -44.35 0.87
C GLU A 14 20.13 -45.75 0.25
N PRO A 15 20.09 -46.81 1.06
CA PRO A 15 20.00 -48.17 0.55
C PRO A 15 18.66 -48.40 -0.17
N SER A 16 18.68 -49.24 -1.20
CA SER A 16 17.53 -49.50 -2.08
C SER A 16 16.27 -49.97 -1.35
N PHE A 17 16.43 -50.68 -0.22
CA PHE A 17 15.32 -51.11 0.64
C PHE A 17 14.57 -49.92 1.26
N LEU A 18 15.28 -48.96 1.86
CA LEU A 18 14.66 -47.79 2.48
C LEU A 18 14.03 -46.86 1.44
N ALA A 19 14.64 -46.74 0.25
CA ALA A 19 14.09 -45.95 -0.83
C ALA A 19 12.72 -46.49 -1.31
N LYS A 20 12.60 -47.83 -1.47
CA LYS A 20 11.33 -48.47 -1.84
C LYS A 20 10.27 -48.28 -0.77
N LEU A 21 10.62 -48.50 0.50
CA LEU A 21 9.69 -48.35 1.61
C LEU A 21 9.20 -46.91 1.77
N LYS A 22 10.08 -45.91 1.65
CA LYS A 22 9.71 -44.48 1.66
C LYS A 22 8.78 -44.12 0.50
N ALA A 23 9.00 -44.71 -0.68
CA ALA A 23 8.15 -44.48 -1.84
C ALA A 23 6.75 -45.10 -1.66
N GLU A 24 6.67 -46.32 -1.13
CA GLU A 24 5.41 -47.02 -0.88
C GLU A 24 4.54 -46.32 0.16
N ILE A 25 5.14 -45.80 1.24
CA ILE A 25 4.42 -45.06 2.29
C ILE A 25 4.24 -43.57 1.98
N GLY A 26 4.71 -43.09 0.82
CA GLY A 26 4.60 -41.68 0.42
C GLY A 26 5.38 -40.71 1.33
N TYR A 27 6.48 -41.14 1.94
CA TYR A 27 7.26 -40.35 2.88
C TYR A 27 7.79 -39.06 2.23
N LYS A 28 7.47 -37.91 2.83
CA LYS A 28 8.02 -36.61 2.49
C LYS A 28 8.99 -36.20 3.60
N GLU A 29 10.25 -35.94 3.23
CA GLU A 29 11.24 -35.43 4.18
C GLU A 29 10.73 -34.10 4.74
N GLY A 30 10.69 -34.00 6.07
CA GLY A 30 10.17 -32.82 6.76
C GLY A 30 11.07 -31.59 6.60
N PRO A 31 10.65 -30.44 7.15
CA PRO A 31 11.46 -29.22 7.16
C PRO A 31 12.84 -29.50 7.75
N THR A 32 13.89 -29.26 6.96
CA THR A 32 15.27 -29.47 7.39
C THR A 32 15.84 -28.20 8.02
N VAL A 33 17.04 -28.29 8.60
CA VAL A 33 17.70 -27.10 9.16
C VAL A 33 17.97 -26.05 8.06
N GLU A 34 18.18 -26.49 6.81
CA GLU A 34 18.36 -25.60 5.66
C GLU A 34 17.08 -24.83 5.31
N THR A 35 15.89 -25.42 5.48
CA THR A 35 14.63 -24.68 5.25
C THR A 35 14.43 -23.56 6.28
N LYS A 36 15.03 -23.67 7.48
CA LYS A 36 15.05 -22.57 8.47
C LYS A 36 16.07 -21.49 8.15
N ARG A 37 17.11 -21.81 7.38
CA ARG A 37 18.17 -20.88 6.97
C ARG A 37 17.87 -20.21 5.64
N GLN A 38 16.86 -20.66 4.93
CA GLN A 38 16.40 -20.04 3.70
C GLN A 38 15.93 -18.62 4.01
N ARG A 39 16.62 -17.63 3.42
CA ARG A 39 16.21 -16.24 3.50
C ARG A 39 14.88 -16.12 2.75
N LEU A 40 13.82 -15.80 3.49
CA LEU A 40 12.53 -15.45 2.90
C LEU A 40 12.67 -14.04 2.34
N GLU A 41 12.75 -13.93 1.01
CA GLU A 41 12.87 -12.64 0.31
C GLU A 41 11.65 -11.73 0.59
N ASP A 42 10.54 -12.30 1.07
CA ASP A 42 9.29 -11.59 1.34
C ASP A 42 9.12 -11.11 2.79
N LEU A 43 9.94 -11.55 3.75
CA LEU A 43 9.80 -11.15 5.17
C LEU A 43 10.57 -9.87 5.53
N ASP A 44 11.56 -9.47 4.73
CA ASP A 44 12.31 -8.24 4.96
C ASP A 44 11.46 -6.98 4.64
N GLN A 45 10.29 -7.14 4.00
CA GLN A 45 9.42 -6.03 3.58
C GLN A 45 8.23 -5.80 4.54
N GLU A 46 7.67 -6.84 5.16
CA GLU A 46 6.40 -6.71 5.90
C GLU A 46 6.54 -6.59 7.43
N ASP A 47 7.65 -7.04 8.02
CA ASP A 47 7.82 -7.01 9.48
C ASP A 47 8.63 -5.81 9.99
N TYR A 48 9.20 -4.99 9.09
CA TYR A 48 10.09 -3.87 9.46
C TYR A 48 9.57 -2.47 9.11
N ASP A 49 8.36 -2.34 8.57
CA ASP A 49 7.69 -1.05 8.44
C ASP A 49 6.55 -0.93 9.47
N SER A 50 6.97 -0.73 10.73
CA SER A 50 6.09 -0.26 11.82
C SER A 50 5.54 1.16 11.56
N SER A 51 5.68 1.72 10.35
CA SER A 51 5.14 3.02 9.94
C SER A 51 4.05 2.92 8.88
N GLU A 52 3.83 1.75 8.26
CA GLU A 52 2.63 1.56 7.44
C GLU A 52 1.42 1.44 8.36
N GLU A 53 0.43 2.30 8.10
CA GLU A 53 -0.88 2.45 8.74
C GLU A 53 -1.70 1.16 8.59
N ARG A 54 -1.23 0.09 9.23
CA ARG A 54 -1.93 -1.17 9.30
C ARG A 54 -3.17 -0.93 10.17
N PRO A 55 -4.36 -1.38 9.74
CA PRO A 55 -5.55 -1.27 10.57
C PRO A 55 -5.28 -1.94 11.92
N GLU A 56 -5.50 -1.19 12.99
CA GLU A 56 -5.29 -1.63 14.37
C GLU A 56 -6.05 -2.94 14.59
N ARG A 57 -5.33 -3.99 15.00
CA ARG A 57 -5.94 -5.30 15.22
C ARG A 57 -6.86 -5.22 16.43
N GLU A 58 -7.88 -6.08 16.47
CA GLU A 58 -8.78 -6.15 17.63
C GLU A 58 -8.03 -6.48 18.93
N ASP A 59 -6.96 -7.27 18.83
CA ASP A 59 -6.08 -7.66 19.95
C ASP A 59 -5.19 -6.52 20.46
N GLU A 60 -5.01 -5.46 19.67
CA GLU A 60 -4.17 -4.29 20.01
C GLU A 60 -4.97 -3.24 20.80
N LYS A 61 -6.30 -3.35 20.81
CA LYS A 61 -7.18 -2.40 21.51
C LYS A 61 -7.02 -2.52 23.04
N PRO A 62 -7.09 -1.40 23.78
CA PRO A 62 -6.94 -1.41 25.23
C PRO A 62 -8.09 -2.16 25.92
N GLN A 63 -7.78 -2.92 26.97
CA GLN A 63 -8.78 -3.54 27.83
C GLN A 63 -9.52 -2.49 28.66
N ILE A 64 -10.84 -2.42 28.49
CA ILE A 64 -11.71 -1.52 29.26
C ILE A 64 -12.18 -2.24 30.53
N VAL A 65 -12.04 -1.58 31.69
CA VAL A 65 -12.49 -2.08 32.99
C VAL A 65 -13.38 -1.03 33.65
N VAL A 66 -14.62 -1.40 33.99
CA VAL A 66 -15.62 -0.54 34.65
C VAL A 66 -15.47 -0.71 36.16
N LEU A 67 -15.12 0.37 36.87
CA LEU A 67 -14.91 0.36 38.32
C LEU A 67 -16.07 1.03 39.08
N ALA A 68 -16.61 2.11 38.52
CA ALA A 68 -17.69 2.90 39.12
C ALA A 68 -18.96 2.89 38.27
N ARG A 69 -20.10 3.20 38.91
CA ARG A 69 -21.38 3.42 38.21
C ARG A 69 -21.31 4.77 37.50
N GLY A 70 -20.93 4.75 36.24
CA GLY A 70 -20.71 5.94 35.41
C GLY A 70 -19.60 5.75 34.36
N ASP A 71 -18.74 4.74 34.53
CA ASP A 71 -17.76 4.39 33.51
C ASP A 71 -18.46 3.74 32.31
N LEU A 72 -17.97 4.04 31.11
CA LEU A 72 -18.52 3.50 29.87
C LEU A 72 -18.12 2.03 29.68
N THR A 73 -19.06 1.24 29.20
CA THR A 73 -18.81 -0.14 28.77
C THR A 73 -18.12 -0.17 27.40
N ALA A 74 -17.52 -1.32 27.05
CA ALA A 74 -16.78 -1.45 25.79
C ALA A 74 -17.64 -1.11 24.55
N ASP A 75 -18.91 -1.47 24.57
CA ASP A 75 -19.86 -1.21 23.47
C ASP A 75 -20.18 0.28 23.35
N GLU A 76 -20.38 0.97 24.48
CA GLU A 76 -20.65 2.41 24.51
C GLU A 76 -19.44 3.23 24.06
N VAL A 77 -18.23 2.79 24.40
CA VAL A 77 -16.98 3.43 23.93
C VAL A 77 -16.88 3.34 22.40
N ALA A 78 -17.20 2.20 21.80
CA ALA A 78 -17.17 2.04 20.35
C ALA A 78 -18.16 3.00 19.65
N LEU A 79 -19.35 3.20 20.22
CA LEU A 79 -20.34 4.15 19.69
C LEU A 79 -19.86 5.61 19.81
N GLU A 80 -19.29 5.98 20.95
CA GLU A 80 -18.80 7.34 21.18
C GLU A 80 -17.59 7.66 20.30
N GLN A 81 -16.67 6.71 20.09
CA GLN A 81 -15.56 6.84 19.15
C GLN A 81 -16.05 7.10 17.72
N GLN A 82 -17.08 6.37 17.26
CA GLN A 82 -17.69 6.63 15.96
C GLN A 82 -18.33 8.01 15.86
N ARG A 83 -18.92 8.51 16.96
CA ARG A 83 -19.50 9.86 17.01
C ARG A 83 -18.42 10.93 16.90
N ILE A 84 -17.33 10.79 17.67
CA ILE A 84 -16.19 11.71 17.67
C ILE A 84 -15.53 11.74 16.28
N ALA A 85 -15.31 10.58 15.65
CA ALA A 85 -14.71 10.51 14.32
C ALA A 85 -15.56 11.23 13.25
N LYS A 86 -16.90 11.14 13.33
CA LYS A 86 -17.80 11.89 12.44
C LYS A 86 -17.73 13.39 12.68
N GLU A 87 -17.76 13.79 13.95
CA GLU A 87 -17.64 15.20 14.33
C GLU A 87 -16.28 15.79 13.92
N GLU A 88 -15.20 15.01 13.98
CA GLU A 88 -13.87 15.42 13.50
C GLU A 88 -13.78 15.56 11.98
N ALA A 89 -14.45 14.69 11.24
CA ALA A 89 -14.54 14.80 9.79
C ALA A 89 -15.38 16.01 9.33
N GLU A 90 -16.38 16.40 10.13
CA GLU A 90 -17.25 17.56 9.85
C GLU A 90 -16.69 18.87 10.43
N ARG A 91 -15.75 18.80 11.39
CA ARG A 91 -15.14 19.99 11.97
C ARG A 91 -14.39 20.79 10.89
N PRO A 92 -14.55 22.13 10.86
CA PRO A 92 -13.85 22.97 9.90
C PRO A 92 -12.34 22.84 10.07
N ALA A 93 -11.61 23.01 8.98
CA ALA A 93 -10.15 22.97 8.99
C ALA A 93 -9.59 24.04 9.95
N ASP A 94 -8.59 23.66 10.73
CA ASP A 94 -7.87 24.58 11.60
C ASP A 94 -7.04 25.56 10.75
N LEU A 95 -7.47 26.81 10.69
CA LEU A 95 -6.83 27.89 9.93
C LEU A 95 -5.56 28.43 10.62
N SER A 96 -5.23 27.97 11.83
CA SER A 96 -3.98 28.36 12.51
C SER A 96 -2.75 27.66 11.91
N GLN A 97 -2.95 26.51 11.25
CA GLN A 97 -1.89 25.71 10.65
C GLN A 97 -1.68 26.08 9.16
N PRO A 98 -0.43 26.18 8.69
CA PRO A 98 -0.16 26.46 7.29
C PRO A 98 -0.56 25.26 6.40
N ILE A 99 -1.23 25.55 5.28
CA ILE A 99 -1.63 24.54 4.29
C ILE A 99 -0.40 24.09 3.49
N VAL A 100 -0.01 22.81 3.62
CA VAL A 100 1.11 22.21 2.86
C VAL A 100 0.57 21.40 1.68
N PHE A 101 0.88 21.83 0.46
CA PHE A 101 0.52 21.11 -0.76
C PHE A 101 1.51 19.97 -1.04
N LYS A 102 1.05 18.72 -0.93
CA LYS A 102 1.81 17.54 -1.37
C LYS A 102 1.55 17.28 -2.85
N GLN A 103 2.61 16.96 -3.60
CA GLN A 103 2.49 16.54 -5.00
C GLN A 103 1.66 15.25 -5.09
N ARG A 104 0.64 15.24 -5.96
CA ARG A 104 -0.19 14.05 -6.17
C ARG A 104 0.66 12.90 -6.70
N VAL A 105 0.71 11.78 -5.95
CA VAL A 105 1.25 10.52 -6.45
C VAL A 105 0.22 9.93 -7.41
N LYS A 106 0.67 9.45 -8.58
CA LYS A 106 -0.22 8.82 -9.56
C LYS A 106 -0.70 7.49 -8.99
N GLU A 107 -1.96 7.41 -8.59
CA GLU A 107 -2.57 6.14 -8.21
C GLU A 107 -2.59 5.16 -9.41
N PRO A 108 -2.42 3.85 -9.17
CA PRO A 108 -2.56 2.84 -10.22
C PRO A 108 -4.02 2.81 -10.69
N LYS A 109 -4.22 2.83 -12.01
CA LYS A 109 -5.55 2.75 -12.63
C LYS A 109 -6.24 1.44 -12.26
N ILE A 110 -7.18 1.48 -11.33
CA ILE A 110 -8.14 0.41 -11.12
C ILE A 110 -9.05 0.39 -12.36
N LYS A 111 -8.98 -0.68 -13.13
CA LYS A 111 -9.85 -0.92 -14.29
C LYS A 111 -11.21 -1.38 -13.76
N THR A 112 -12.19 -0.49 -13.73
CA THR A 112 -13.59 -0.89 -13.67
C THR A 112 -14.00 -1.38 -15.07
N GLU A 113 -14.42 -2.64 -15.15
CA GLU A 113 -14.94 -3.26 -16.36
C GLU A 113 -16.37 -2.78 -16.61
N ASP A 114 -16.56 -1.95 -17.65
CA ASP A 114 -17.74 -1.96 -18.50
C ASP A 114 -17.36 -1.43 -19.90
N LYS A 115 -17.71 -2.22 -20.92
CA LYS A 115 -17.28 -2.22 -22.35
C LYS A 115 -17.85 -1.03 -23.20
N PRO A 116 -17.53 -0.81 -24.51
CA PRO A 116 -16.91 -1.73 -25.50
C PRO A 116 -15.80 -1.17 -26.44
N GLU A 117 -15.27 -2.12 -27.20
CA GLU A 117 -14.11 -2.15 -28.10
C GLU A 117 -14.10 -1.14 -29.27
N LYS A 118 -12.90 -0.69 -29.65
CA LYS A 118 -12.56 -0.43 -31.07
C LYS A 118 -11.06 -0.69 -31.37
N SER A 119 -10.86 -1.82 -32.07
CA SER A 119 -9.86 -2.13 -33.11
C SER A 119 -8.36 -1.85 -32.89
N GLU A 120 -7.61 -2.95 -32.73
CA GLU A 120 -6.31 -3.31 -33.32
C GLU A 120 -6.02 -2.63 -34.69
N LYS A 121 -4.82 -2.24 -35.18
CA LYS A 121 -3.37 -2.64 -35.11
C LYS A 121 -2.60 -1.62 -36.04
N PRO A 122 -1.29 -1.71 -36.39
CA PRO A 122 -0.07 -1.95 -35.61
C PRO A 122 1.18 -1.09 -36.03
N HIS A 123 2.29 -1.25 -35.29
CA HIS A 123 3.73 -1.04 -35.62
C HIS A 123 4.25 0.23 -36.33
N LYS A 124 5.24 0.90 -35.71
CA LYS A 124 6.69 0.88 -36.04
C LYS A 124 7.39 2.23 -35.77
N SER A 125 8.66 2.09 -35.45
CA SER A 125 9.63 3.00 -34.85
C SER A 125 10.12 4.21 -35.67
N LYS A 126 10.62 5.21 -34.92
CA LYS A 126 11.73 6.15 -35.18
C LYS A 126 11.49 7.46 -35.98
N ASP A 127 11.86 8.55 -35.29
CA ASP A 127 12.56 9.76 -35.75
C ASP A 127 11.85 10.80 -36.64
N LYS A 128 11.43 11.93 -36.04
CA LYS A 128 12.08 13.27 -36.14
C LYS A 128 11.14 14.46 -35.88
N LYS A 129 11.65 15.36 -35.03
CA LYS A 129 11.53 16.84 -34.98
C LYS A 129 10.18 17.55 -35.22
N SER A 130 9.88 18.36 -34.19
CA SER A 130 9.32 19.73 -34.22
C SER A 130 7.89 19.94 -34.71
N LYS A 131 7.01 20.28 -33.77
CA LYS A 131 6.28 21.57 -33.76
C LYS A 131 5.64 21.78 -32.38
N LYS A 132 6.09 22.85 -31.71
CA LYS A 132 5.50 23.39 -30.48
C LYS A 132 4.11 23.93 -30.82
N SER A 133 3.05 23.19 -30.49
CA SER A 133 1.69 23.73 -30.54
C SER A 133 1.50 24.64 -29.33
N LYS A 134 1.22 25.90 -29.60
CA LYS A 134 0.87 26.92 -28.60
C LYS A 134 -0.42 26.46 -27.91
N SER A 135 -0.38 26.30 -26.59
CA SER A 135 -1.58 26.08 -25.78
C SER A 135 -2.47 27.31 -25.89
N SER A 136 -3.73 27.11 -26.23
CA SER A 136 -4.77 28.14 -26.28
C SER A 136 -4.80 28.92 -24.95
N SER A 137 -4.50 30.21 -25.04
CA SER A 137 -4.73 31.18 -23.97
C SER A 137 -6.23 31.26 -23.67
N SER A 138 -6.55 31.35 -22.39
CA SER A 138 -7.88 31.39 -21.79
C SER A 138 -8.56 30.03 -21.55
N LYS A 139 -8.50 29.59 -20.29
CA LYS A 139 -9.36 28.54 -19.71
C LYS A 139 -10.32 29.11 -18.67
N LEU A 140 -10.42 30.43 -18.61
CA LEU A 140 -11.26 31.15 -17.66
C LEU A 140 -12.01 32.20 -18.47
N SER A 141 -13.24 31.89 -18.84
CA SER A 141 -14.19 32.84 -19.39
C SER A 141 -14.90 33.57 -18.25
N PHE A 142 -14.13 34.25 -17.40
CA PHE A 142 -14.70 35.16 -16.41
C PHE A 142 -14.72 36.56 -17.04
N ASN A 143 -15.92 36.90 -17.53
CA ASN A 143 -16.52 38.22 -17.68
C ASN A 143 -15.55 39.42 -17.76
N GLU A 144 -15.10 39.76 -18.97
CA GLU A 144 -14.41 41.02 -19.29
C GLU A 144 -15.45 42.07 -19.75
N ASP A 145 -16.61 42.13 -19.09
CA ASP A 145 -17.71 43.04 -19.50
C ASP A 145 -18.49 43.57 -18.28
N GLU A 146 -17.77 44.00 -17.24
CA GLU A 146 -18.37 44.73 -16.10
C GLU A 146 -17.44 45.82 -15.53
N GLU A 147 -16.55 46.40 -16.34
CA GLU A 147 -15.64 47.49 -15.91
C GLU A 147 -15.44 48.57 -17.00
N ASP A 148 -16.51 49.06 -17.63
CA ASP A 148 -16.42 50.32 -18.41
C ASP A 148 -17.77 51.09 -18.51
N ALA A 149 -18.41 51.36 -17.38
CA ALA A 149 -19.58 52.25 -17.34
C ALA A 149 -19.54 53.26 -16.19
N GLU A 150 -18.36 53.65 -15.71
CA GLU A 150 -18.21 54.77 -14.77
C GLU A 150 -16.90 55.54 -14.98
N ALA A 151 -16.79 56.29 -16.08
CA ALA A 151 -15.85 57.41 -16.20
C ALA A 151 -16.23 58.31 -17.39
N GLY A 152 -16.94 59.41 -17.12
CA GLY A 152 -17.25 60.42 -18.13
C GLY A 152 -18.12 61.55 -17.58
N GLU A 153 -17.60 62.31 -16.61
CA GLU A 153 -18.01 63.70 -16.39
C GLU A 153 -17.43 64.57 -17.50
N ASP A 154 -18.31 65.24 -18.28
CA ASP A 154 -18.18 66.63 -18.74
C ASP A 154 -19.52 67.12 -19.31
#